data_AF-A0A0K0SV76-F1
#
_entry.id   AF-A0A0K0SV76-F1
#
_cell.length_a   1.000
_cell.length_b   1.000
_cell.length_c   1.000
_cell.angle_alpha   90.00
_cell.angle_beta   90.00
_cell.angle_gamma   90.00
#
_symmetry.space_group_name_H-M   'P 1'
#
loop_
_entity.id
_entity.type
_entity.pdbx_description
1 polymer ?
#
loop_
_entity_poly.entity_id
_entity_poly.type
_entity_poly.pdbx_seq_one_letter_code
_entity_poly.pdbx_strand_id
1 'polypeptide(L)' 'MLKLKTKQFLAMIALAFLILTITGCTTKSWYEGVKEGAKNNCRSQPPGEVESCLEKLNNKTYEEYEKERSGQK' A
#
# COMPACT_ATOMS: atom_id res chain seq x y z
N MET A 1 2.68 -39.34 -22.52
CA MET A 1 2.03 -38.05 -22.85
C MET A 1 1.12 -37.52 -21.73
N LEU A 2 0.31 -38.37 -21.06
CA LEU A 2 -0.60 -37.94 -19.97
C LEU A 2 0.11 -37.23 -18.80
N LYS A 3 1.25 -37.76 -18.33
CA LYS A 3 2.04 -37.14 -17.24
C LYS A 3 2.60 -35.75 -17.56
N LEU A 4 2.85 -35.46 -18.84
CA LEU A 4 3.34 -34.14 -19.27
C LEU A 4 2.19 -33.12 -19.21
N LYS A 5 0.98 -33.50 -19.65
CA LYS A 5 -0.25 -32.71 -19.50
C LYS A 5 -0.59 -32.44 -18.04
N THR A 6 -0.45 -33.42 -17.14
CA THR A 6 -0.71 -33.22 -15.70
C THR A 6 0.28 -32.26 -15.05
N LYS A 7 1.59 -32.38 -15.36
CA LYS A 7 2.61 -31.44 -14.86
C LYS A 7 2.39 -30.01 -15.36
N GLN A 8 2.03 -29.86 -16.64
CA GLN A 8 1.70 -28.58 -17.25
C GLN A 8 0.47 -27.95 -16.60
N PHE A 9 -0.57 -28.74 -16.32
CA PHE A 9 -1.79 -28.26 -15.65
C PHE A 9 -1.51 -27.80 -14.21
N LEU A 10 -0.73 -28.56 -13.45
CA LEU A 10 -0.30 -28.17 -12.09
C LEU A 10 0.54 -26.90 -12.09
N ALA A 11 1.44 -26.73 -13.07
CA ALA A 11 2.24 -25.52 -13.21
C ALA A 11 1.37 -24.29 -13.52
N MET A 12 0.35 -24.43 -14.37
CA MET A 12 -0.59 -23.34 -14.65
C MET A 12 -1.42 -22.96 -13.43
N ILE A 13 -1.87 -23.94 -12.65
CA ILE A 13 -2.59 -23.69 -11.39
C ILE A 13 -1.69 -22.93 -10.40
N ALA A 14 -0.44 -23.37 -10.22
CA ALA A 14 0.52 -22.71 -9.34
C ALA A 14 0.81 -21.26 -9.79
N LEU A 15 0.96 -21.03 -11.09
CA LEU A 15 1.15 -19.70 -11.66
C LEU A 15 -0.08 -18.80 -11.46
N ALA A 16 -1.29 -19.34 -11.63
CA ALA A 16 -2.52 -18.60 -11.38
C ALA A 16 -2.65 -18.19 -9.90
N PHE A 17 -2.32 -19.09 -8.97
CA PHE A 17 -2.28 -18.75 -7.54
C PHE A 17 -1.23 -17.67 -7.23
N LEU A 18 -0.06 -17.73 -7.87
CA LEU A 18 0.99 -16.73 -7.69
C LEU A 18 0.56 -15.34 -8.18
N ILE A 19 -0.19 -15.24 -9.28
CA ILE A 19 -0.68 -13.95 -9.80
C ILE A 19 -1.73 -13.34 -8.86
N LEU A 20 -2.58 -14.17 -8.25
CA LEU A 20 -3.62 -13.70 -7.32
C LEU A 20 -3.04 -13.03 -6.08
N THR A 21 -1.87 -13.45 -5.58
CA THR A 21 -1.24 -12.86 -4.38
C THR A 21 -0.69 -11.45 -4.61
N ILE A 22 -0.47 -11.03 -5.87
CA ILE A 22 0.11 -9.72 -6.20
C ILE A 22 -0.97 -8.61 -6.19
N THR A 23 -2.26 -8.96 -6.17
CA THR A 23 -3.38 -8.00 -6.27
C THR A 23 -3.62 -7.13 -5.02
N GLY A 24 -2.85 -7.34 -3.93
CA GLY A 24 -3.07 -6.64 -2.66
C GLY A 24 -2.48 -5.23 -2.53
N CYS A 25 -1.59 -4.81 -3.44
CA CYS A 25 -0.99 -3.47 -3.36
C CYS A 25 -1.89 -2.42 -4.01
N THR A 26 -2.80 -1.84 -3.24
CA THR A 26 -3.55 -0.65 -3.68
C THR A 26 -2.80 0.63 -3.34
N THR A 27 -2.92 1.65 -4.19
CA THR A 27 -2.36 3.00 -3.93
C THR A 27 -2.94 3.62 -2.67
N LYS A 28 -4.22 3.33 -2.35
CA LYS A 28 -4.87 3.74 -1.11
C LYS A 28 -4.21 3.12 0.12
N SER A 29 -3.99 1.80 0.12
CA SER A 29 -3.31 1.10 1.22
C SER A 29 -1.90 1.63 1.44
N TRP A 30 -1.18 1.94 0.35
CA TRP A 30 0.15 2.55 0.43
C TRP A 30 0.09 3.96 1.06
N TYR A 31 -0.82 4.82 0.59
CA TYR A 31 -1.00 6.18 1.10
C TYR A 31 -1.29 6.19 2.61
N GLU A 32 -2.26 5.39 3.04
CA GLU A 32 -2.64 5.32 4.46
C GLU A 32 -1.51 4.74 5.33
N GLY A 33 -0.78 3.75 4.82
CA GLY A 33 0.38 3.18 5.50
C GLY A 33 1.49 4.21 5.74
N VAL A 34 1.82 5.01 4.72
CA VAL A 34 2.81 6.10 4.85
C VAL A 34 2.31 7.18 5.83
N LYS A 35 1.04 7.55 5.75
CA LYS A 35 0.41 8.55 6.65
C LYS A 35 0.48 8.10 8.10
N GLU A 36 0.14 6.84 8.40
CA GLU A 36 0.20 6.32 9.76
C GLU A 36 1.64 6.16 10.26
N GLY A 37 2.57 5.74 9.39
CA GLY A 37 4.00 5.71 9.70
C GLY A 37 4.53 7.08 10.14
N ALA A 38 4.14 8.15 9.45
CA ALA A 38 4.53 9.52 9.81
C ALA A 38 3.97 9.95 11.18
N LYS A 39 2.71 9.60 11.49
CA LYS A 39 2.13 9.85 12.83
C LYS A 39 2.88 9.11 13.92
N ASN A 40 3.21 7.84 13.70
CA ASN A 40 3.98 7.06 14.67
C ASN A 40 5.38 7.65 14.89
N ASN A 41 6.03 8.15 13.84
CA ASN A 41 7.29 8.87 13.96
C ASN A 41 7.17 10.18 14.78
N CYS A 42 6.04 10.89 14.68
CA CYS A 42 5.79 12.04 15.55
C CYS A 42 5.57 11.64 17.00
N ARG A 43 4.87 10.53 17.26
CA ARG A 43 4.66 10.00 18.63
C ARG A 43 5.95 9.54 19.31
N SER A 44 6.98 9.20 18.54
CA SER A 44 8.31 8.87 19.07
C SER A 44 9.20 10.09 19.35
N GLN A 45 8.75 11.31 19.08
CA GLN A 45 9.52 12.52 19.39
C GLN A 45 9.55 12.80 20.90
N PRO A 46 10.51 13.61 21.39
CA PRO A 46 10.56 14.02 22.78
C PRO A 46 9.27 14.70 23.27
N PRO A 47 8.94 14.61 24.57
CA PRO A 47 7.83 15.37 25.16
C PRO A 47 7.97 16.87 24.86
N GLY A 48 6.92 17.48 24.30
CA GLY A 48 6.92 18.88 23.86
C GLY A 48 7.05 19.08 22.34
N GLU A 49 7.59 18.10 21.60
CA GLU A 49 7.77 18.18 20.14
C GLU A 49 6.73 17.38 19.35
N VAL A 50 5.91 16.57 20.05
CA VAL A 50 4.91 15.71 19.41
C VAL A 50 3.85 16.53 18.68
N GLU A 51 3.29 17.55 19.34
CA GLU A 51 2.20 18.35 18.77
C GLU A 51 2.68 19.16 17.56
N SER A 52 3.81 19.85 17.69
CA SER A 52 4.42 20.62 16.60
C SER A 52 4.80 19.74 15.39
N CYS A 53 5.11 18.47 15.63
CA CYS A 53 5.33 17.47 14.57
C CYS A 53 4.01 17.07 13.90
N LEU A 54 2.98 16.73 14.68
CA LEU A 54 1.67 16.32 14.16
C LEU A 54 1.01 17.41 13.32
N GLU A 55 1.13 18.68 13.71
CA GLU A 55 0.62 19.84 12.97
C GLU A 55 1.21 19.96 11.54
N LYS A 56 2.43 19.48 11.34
CA LYS A 56 3.13 19.52 10.04
C LYS A 56 2.76 18.36 9.12
N LEU A 57 2.06 17.34 9.63
CA LEU A 57 1.71 16.17 8.83
C LEU A 57 0.62 16.46 7.81
N ASN A 58 0.65 15.72 6.70
CA ASN A 58 -0.43 15.76 5.72
C ASN A 58 -1.71 15.16 6.33
N ASN A 59 -2.75 15.99 6.43
CA ASN A 59 -4.05 15.60 6.98
C ASN A 59 -5.09 15.20 5.92
N LYS A 60 -4.77 15.33 4.62
CA LYS A 60 -5.69 14.99 3.53
C LYS A 60 -6.10 13.52 3.58
N THR A 61 -7.34 13.27 3.21
CA THR A 61 -7.86 11.94 2.87
C THR A 61 -7.23 11.44 1.58
N TYR A 62 -7.26 10.13 1.35
CA TYR A 62 -6.78 9.56 0.09
C TYR A 62 -7.53 10.13 -1.12
N GLU A 63 -8.83 10.36 -0.99
CA GLU A 63 -9.69 10.90 -2.05
C GLU A 63 -9.29 12.34 -2.43
N GLU A 64 -8.96 13.18 -1.45
CA GLU A 64 -8.44 14.53 -1.68
C GLU A 64 -7.06 14.49 -2.36
N TYR A 65 -6.16 13.64 -1.87
CA TYR A 65 -4.86 13.40 -2.49
C TYR A 65 -5.01 12.96 -3.95
N GLU A 66 -5.89 11.99 -4.23
CA GLU A 66 -6.06 11.44 -5.58
C GLU A 66 -6.70 12.46 -6.52
N LYS A 67 -7.65 13.27 -6.05
CA LYS A 67 -8.24 14.37 -6.83
C LYS A 67 -7.19 15.39 -7.25
N GLU A 68 -6.30 15.79 -6.34
CA GLU A 68 -5.22 16.73 -6.64
C GLU A 68 -4.19 16.10 -7.59
N ARG A 69 -3.73 14.90 -7.29
CA ARG A 69 -2.75 14.14 -8.10
C ARG A 69 -3.25 13.90 -9.53
N SER A 70 -4.51 13.52 -9.68
CA SER A 70 -5.10 13.22 -10.99
C SER A 70 -5.41 14.48 -11.81
N GLY A 71 -5.71 15.61 -11.15
CA GLY A 71 -5.91 16.91 -11.77
C GLY A 71 -4.62 17.63 -12.19
N GLN A 72 -3.45 17.10 -11.85
CA GLN A 72 -2.14 17.58 -12.31
C GLN A 72 -1.71 16.99 -13.68
N LYS A 73 -2.62 16.29 -14.37
CA LYS A 73 -2.39 15.70 -15.69
C LYS A 73 -2.90 16.59 -16.83
#